data_AF-A0A166BJT8-F1
#
_entry.id   AF-A0A166BJT8-F1
#
_cell.length_a   1.000
_cell.length_b   1.000
_cell.length_c   1.000
_cell.angle_alpha   90.00
_cell.angle_beta   90.00
_cell.angle_gamma   90.00
#
_symmetry.space_group_name_H-M   'P 1'
#
loop_
_entity.id
_entity.type
_entity.pdbx_description
1 polymer ?
#
loop_
_entity_poly.entity_id
_entity_poly.type
_entity_poly.pdbx_seq_one_letter_code
_entity_poly.pdbx_strand_id
1 'polypeptide(L)' 'MPLDVGALHYKISMMRDAGHPLRKLKLPKSLFVEAGAKAMGYLRQIVDVEDFSLDWPTPFAGFD' A
#
# COMPACT_ATOMS: atom_id res chain seq x y z
N MET A 1 -13.76 2.54 2.61
CA MET A 1 -13.82 1.06 2.51
C MET A 1 -12.59 0.55 3.23
N PRO A 2 -12.74 -0.23 4.31
CA PRO A 2 -11.60 -0.66 5.11
C PRO A 2 -10.65 -1.53 4.28
N LEU A 3 -9.35 -1.44 4.56
CA LEU A 3 -8.32 -2.21 3.87
C LEU A 3 -8.47 -3.71 4.19
N ASP A 4 -8.76 -4.52 3.17
CA ASP A 4 -8.74 -5.99 3.29
C ASP A 4 -7.31 -6.51 3.14
N VAL A 5 -6.64 -6.71 4.28
CA VAL A 5 -5.27 -7.22 4.35
C VAL A 5 -5.16 -8.66 3.86
N GLY A 6 -6.23 -9.47 3.99
CA GLY A 6 -6.23 -10.87 3.55
C GLY A 6 -6.21 -10.98 2.04
N ALA A 7 -7.09 -10.23 1.36
CA ALA A 7 -7.12 -10.15 -0.09
C ALA A 7 -5.81 -9.58 -0.66
N LEU A 8 -5.23 -8.58 0.02
CA LEU A 8 -3.97 -7.98 -0.37
C LEU A 8 -2.80 -8.96 -0.24
N HIS A 9 -2.73 -9.72 0.86
CA HIS A 9 -1.74 -10.78 1.04
C HIS A 9 -1.83 -11.83 -0.07
N TYR A 10 -3.04 -12.32 -0.37
CA TYR A 10 -3.25 -13.29 -1.45
C TYR A 10 -2.69 -12.78 -2.78
N LYS A 11 -2.98 -11.52 -3.12
CA LYS A 11 -2.54 -10.92 -4.38
C LYS A 11 -1.03 -10.74 -4.45
N ILE A 12 -0.38 -10.33 -3.34
CA ILE A 12 1.08 -10.23 -3.25
C ILE A 12 1.74 -11.60 -3.42
N SER A 13 1.22 -12.64 -2.76
CA SER A 13 1.72 -14.01 -2.89
C SER A 13 1.57 -14.53 -4.31
N MET A 14 0.41 -14.33 -4.94
CA MET A 14 0.18 -14.70 -6.34
C MET A 14 1.18 -14.03 -7.28
N MET A 15 1.46 -12.73 -7.10
CA MET A 15 2.46 -12.02 -7.91
C MET A 15 3.86 -12.60 -7.72
N ARG A 16 4.24 -12.90 -6.48
CA ARG A 16 5.54 -13.53 -6.17
C ARG A 16 5.66 -14.90 -6.83
N ASP A 17 4.63 -15.74 -6.73
CA ASP A 17 4.63 -17.09 -7.29
C ASP A 17 4.65 -17.07 -8.83
N ALA A 18 4.15 -15.99 -9.44
CA ALA A 18 4.28 -15.71 -10.87
C ALA A 18 5.65 -15.15 -11.28
N GLY A 19 6.63 -15.05 -10.36
CA GLY A 19 7.97 -14.52 -10.65
C GLY A 19 8.06 -12.99 -10.62
N HIS A 20 7.06 -12.31 -10.06
CA HIS A 20 7.00 -10.85 -9.95
C HIS A 20 6.94 -10.42 -8.47
N PRO A 21 8.03 -10.58 -7.70
CA PRO A 21 8.02 -10.23 -6.28
C PRO A 21 7.83 -8.71 -6.10
N LEU A 22 6.79 -8.32 -5.37
CA LEU A 22 6.57 -6.94 -4.99
C LEU A 22 7.51 -6.57 -3.84
N ARG A 23 8.44 -5.64 -4.08
CA ARG A 23 9.44 -5.24 -3.07
C ARG A 23 8.87 -4.25 -2.05
N LYS A 24 8.06 -3.30 -2.52
CA LYS A 24 7.47 -2.22 -1.73
C LYS A 24 6.02 -1.98 -2.13
N LEU A 25 5.19 -1.72 -1.14
CA LEU A 25 3.80 -1.32 -1.30
C LEU A 25 3.60 0.06 -0.67
N LYS A 26 3.21 1.04 -1.48
CA LYS A 26 2.87 2.38 -1.01
C LYS A 26 1.38 2.47 -0.73
N LEU A 27 1.00 2.78 0.52
CA LEU A 27 -0.40 2.94 0.93
C LEU A 27 -0.61 4.31 1.59
N PRO A 28 -1.76 4.98 1.34
CA PRO A 28 -2.11 6.21 2.04
C PRO A 28 -2.17 6.02 3.56
N LYS A 29 -1.71 7.03 4.32
CA LYS A 29 -1.75 7.01 5.80
C LYS A 29 -3.11 6.66 6.41
N SER A 30 -4.20 7.11 5.78
CA SER A 30 -5.57 6.83 6.25
C SER A 30 -5.84 5.33 6.36
N LEU A 31 -5.31 4.54 5.42
CA LEU A 31 -5.49 3.09 5.41
C LEU A 31 -4.69 2.39 6.52
N PHE A 32 -3.59 2.97 6.99
CA PHE A 32 -2.86 2.43 8.15
C PHE A 32 -3.68 2.53 9.44
N VAL A 33 -4.42 3.64 9.59
CA VAL A 33 -5.28 3.89 10.75
C VAL A 33 -6.52 2.98 10.70
N GLU A 34 -7.14 2.86 9.53
CA GLU A 34 -8.34 2.03 9.34
C GLU A 34 -8.05 0.53 9.49
N ALA A 35 -6.92 0.03 8.99
CA ALA A 35 -6.54 -1.39 9.08
C ALA A 35 -6.11 -1.80 10.50
N GLY A 36 -5.63 -0.85 11.30
CA GLY A 36 -5.12 -1.08 12.64
C GLY A 36 -3.73 -1.73 12.68
N ALA A 37 -3.06 -1.58 13.82
CA ALA A 37 -1.66 -1.98 13.99
C ALA A 37 -1.41 -3.48 13.76
N LYS A 38 -2.34 -4.34 14.16
CA LYS A 38 -2.21 -5.80 14.01
C LYS A 38 -2.21 -6.21 12.54
N ALA A 39 -3.18 -5.73 11.75
CA ALA A 39 -3.29 -6.09 10.34
C ALA A 39 -2.10 -5.53 9.53
N MET A 40 -1.69 -4.30 9.83
CA MET A 40 -0.49 -3.71 9.23
C MET A 40 0.80 -4.44 9.61
N GLY A 41 0.88 -4.97 10.84
CA GLY A 41 1.99 -5.81 11.28
C GLY A 41 2.14 -7.07 10.43
N TYR A 42 1.03 -7.75 10.14
CA TYR A 42 1.05 -8.92 9.23
C TYR A 42 1.49 -8.56 7.82
N LEU A 43 0.95 -7.46 7.26
CA LEU A 43 1.31 -7.04 5.90
C LEU A 43 2.82 -6.74 5.76
N ARG A 44 3.41 -6.11 6.78
CA ARG A 44 4.85 -5.78 6.83
C ARG A 44 5.77 -7.00 6.93
N GLN A 45 5.27 -8.16 7.33
CA GLN A 45 6.05 -9.41 7.30
C GLN A 45 6.21 -9.95 5.87
N ILE A 46 5.35 -9.53 4.95
CA ILE A 46 5.27 -10.09 3.59
C ILE A 46 5.85 -9.12 2.57
N VAL A 47 5.62 -7.82 2.74
CA VAL A 47 6.08 -6.77 1.83
C VAL A 47 6.50 -5.54 2.63
N ASP A 48 7.50 -4.80 2.15
CA ASP A 48 7.83 -3.51 2.74
C ASP A 48 6.68 -2.52 2.47
N VAL A 49 6.21 -1.86 3.51
CA VAL A 49 5.06 -0.95 3.43
C VAL A 49 5.52 0.47 3.72
N GLU A 50 5.38 1.33 2.72
CA GLU A 50 5.77 2.74 2.77
C GLU A 50 4.52 3.62 2.69
N ASP A 51 4.61 4.82 3.23
CA ASP A 51 3.55 5.80 3.10
C ASP A 51 3.46 6.32 1.66
N PHE A 52 2.23 6.39 1.14
CA PHE A 52 1.96 7.05 -0.11
C PHE A 52 1.85 8.56 0.13
N SER A 53 2.87 9.31 -0.28
CA SER A 53 2.79 10.77 -0.43
C SER A 53 2.67 11.13 -1.91
N LEU A 54 1.75 12.05 -2.21
CA LEU A 54 1.69 12.70 -3.50
C LEU A 54 2.35 14.08 -3.36
N ASP A 55 3.69 14.10 -3.29
CA ASP A 55 4.48 15.34 -3.26
C ASP A 55 4.55 16.01 -4.65
N TRP A 56 3.64 15.66 -5.55
CA TRP A 56 3.60 16.20 -6.90
C TRP A 56 2.94 17.58 -6.84
N PRO A 57 3.64 18.66 -7.27
CA PRO A 57 3.02 19.98 -7.36
C PRO A 57 1.85 19.89 -8.33
N THR A 58 0.70 20.48 -7.99
CA THR A 58 -0.44 20.53 -8.92
C THR A 58 0.02 21.20 -10.22
N PRO A 59 0.25 20.45 -11.31
CA PRO A 59 1.08 20.92 -12.42
C PRO A 59 0.41 22.03 -13.23
N PHE A 60 -0.88 22.24 -13.00
CA PHE A 60 -1.72 23.23 -13.69
C PHE A 60 -2.37 24.23 -12.74
N ALA A 61 -1.92 24.36 -11.48
CA ALA A 61 -2.49 25.29 -10.49
C ALA A 61 -2.18 26.79 -10.74
N GLY A 62 -2.03 27.20 -12.00
CA GLY A 62 -1.71 28.59 -12.37
C GLY A 62 -2.19 29.00 -13.76
N PHE A 63 -3.14 28.27 -14.35
CA PHE A 63 -3.84 28.71 -15.56
C PHE A 63 -5.22 29.22 -15.16
N ASP A 64 -5.28 30.51 -14.77
CA ASP A 64 -6.51 31.29 -14.69
C ASP A 64 -6.79 32.01 -16.02
#